data_AF-A0A6J5G552-F1
#
_entry.id   AF-A0A6J5G552-F1
#
_cell.length_a   1.000
_cell.length_b   1.000
_cell.length_c   1.000
_cell.angle_alpha   90.00
_cell.angle_beta   90.00
_cell.angle_gamma   90.00
#
_symmetry.space_group_name_H-M   'P 1'
#
loop_
_entity.id
_entity.type
_entity.pdbx_description
1 polymer ?
#
loop_
_entity_poly.entity_id
_entity_poly.type
_entity_poly.pdbx_seq_one_letter_code
_entity_poly.pdbx_strand_id
1 'polypeptide(L)'
;MANDSHPWRDIYSPQAIEKLETLIGEASLPKTWVTIRKLVLEYQACDKSDLRSIPRRRELLGQIAVACAQTDGMAPAKALRPGALPKSGEKGAQSKDAGVWIGSLHRRCEKKSRYLAELERFHAGTGSNLAASSPANFLEFLNKKAAKEKSAEFLKLNVTNRMEKMDPFHRGAEVHVNAGGISAIDGNPMSEALCLWLSGASGTQMPFFMWLEKQPICTATPGLDDNYSDLFKNRVRKVSYDCLVGAVSFINETVVVTNLDNSVALDTSAAFGKQAAEMAYVWAEDRQVYTAAHKPQQFHHSSFTGGKKVRCAGMWRVIKGKVHYIDDNSGHYRPQPIHLQNFARFLDQKGVFVAEAKVCPHSMKSDPVADYLTRNLLLESLPATPLTVGAAFSKAIKEVPEAMKVSTTKACVCGKYTWFGKKLGKNCPKCGEPDPR
;
A
#
# COMPACT_ATOMS: atom_id res chain seq x y z
N MET A 1 -8.35 22.25 3.41
CA MET A 1 -7.10 21.72 4.02
C MET A 1 -6.14 21.28 2.90
N ALA A 2 -5.58 22.22 2.13
CA ALA A 2 -4.66 22.00 1.01
C ALA A 2 -3.22 22.25 1.46
N ASN A 3 -2.75 21.46 2.42
CA ASN A 3 -1.36 21.48 2.85
C ASN A 3 -0.51 21.15 1.61
N ASP A 4 0.38 22.04 1.18
CA ASP A 4 1.29 21.79 0.05
C ASP A 4 2.43 20.83 0.49
N SER A 5 2.04 19.75 1.18
CA SER A 5 2.88 18.75 1.83
C SER A 5 3.28 17.63 0.87
N HIS A 6 3.17 17.85 -0.44
CA HIS A 6 3.38 16.84 -1.46
C HIS A 6 4.78 17.02 -2.05
N PRO A 7 5.81 16.29 -1.58
CA PRO A 7 7.18 16.48 -2.07
C PRO A 7 7.37 16.29 -3.58
N TRP A 8 6.43 15.64 -4.26
CA TRP A 8 6.46 15.36 -5.70
C TRP A 8 5.75 16.39 -6.59
N ARG A 9 4.94 17.30 -6.02
CA ARG A 9 4.29 18.36 -6.81
C ARG A 9 5.37 19.28 -7.40
N ASP A 10 5.09 19.73 -8.61
CA ASP A 10 5.97 20.63 -9.33
C ASP A 10 5.84 22.08 -8.82
N ILE A 11 6.76 22.95 -9.25
CA ILE A 11 6.61 24.39 -9.06
C ILE A 11 5.52 24.97 -9.98
N TYR A 12 5.18 26.25 -9.83
CA TYR A 12 4.12 26.88 -10.62
C TYR A 12 4.32 26.73 -12.12
N SER A 13 3.26 26.32 -12.84
CA SER A 13 3.21 26.29 -14.29
C SER A 13 3.28 27.71 -14.88
N PRO A 14 3.56 27.86 -16.18
CA PRO A 14 3.46 29.16 -16.85
C PRO A 14 2.07 29.81 -16.70
N GLN A 15 1.00 29.03 -16.86
CA GLN A 15 -0.37 29.51 -16.66
C GLN A 15 -0.61 30.01 -15.23
N ALA A 16 -0.11 29.27 -14.23
CA ALA A 16 -0.24 29.64 -12.84
C ALA A 16 0.52 30.94 -12.53
N ILE A 17 1.70 31.14 -13.13
CA ILE A 17 2.45 32.40 -13.02
C ILE A 17 1.65 33.57 -13.59
N GLU A 18 1.10 33.46 -14.80
CA GLU A 18 0.32 34.53 -15.44
C GLU A 18 -0.91 34.92 -14.61
N LYS A 19 -1.64 33.93 -14.09
CA LYS A 19 -2.79 34.18 -13.21
C LYS A 19 -2.38 34.79 -11.87
N LEU A 20 -1.24 34.39 -11.31
CA LEU A 20 -0.70 34.99 -10.09
C LEU A 20 -0.34 36.46 -10.29
N GLU A 21 0.34 36.78 -11.38
CA GLU A 21 0.70 38.15 -11.74
C GLU A 21 -0.54 39.03 -11.87
N THR A 22 -1.59 38.50 -12.52
CA THR A 22 -2.89 39.15 -12.65
C THR A 22 -3.58 39.35 -11.29
N LEU A 23 -3.53 38.35 -10.41
CA LEU A 23 -4.18 38.38 -9.10
C LEU A 23 -3.53 39.37 -8.13
N ILE A 24 -2.19 39.42 -8.13
CA ILE A 24 -1.38 40.27 -7.24
C ILE A 24 -1.33 41.72 -7.75
N GLY A 25 -1.28 41.89 -9.08
CA GLY A 25 -1.08 43.16 -9.76
C GLY A 25 0.41 43.57 -9.82
N GLU A 26 0.83 44.11 -10.96
CA GLU A 26 2.24 44.41 -11.25
C GLU A 26 2.90 45.32 -10.20
N ALA A 27 2.18 46.33 -9.72
CA ALA A 27 2.70 47.28 -8.73
C ALA A 27 3.00 46.66 -7.36
N SER A 28 2.44 45.49 -7.06
CA SER A 28 2.60 44.77 -5.79
C SER A 28 3.66 43.67 -5.86
N LEU A 29 4.24 43.42 -7.04
CA LEU A 29 5.28 42.40 -7.21
C LEU A 29 6.65 42.97 -6.80
N PRO A 30 7.47 42.21 -6.05
CA PRO A 30 8.80 42.66 -5.67
C PRO A 30 9.74 42.72 -6.88
N LYS A 31 10.77 43.55 -6.82
CA LYS A 31 11.77 43.70 -7.91
C LYS A 31 12.45 42.36 -8.27
N THR A 32 12.65 41.49 -7.28
CA THR A 32 13.19 40.13 -7.46
C THR A 32 12.31 39.24 -8.33
N TRP A 33 11.01 39.56 -8.47
CA TRP A 33 10.06 38.76 -9.24
C TRP A 33 10.44 38.61 -10.70
N VAL A 34 11.02 39.64 -11.33
CA VAL A 34 11.47 39.56 -12.74
C VAL A 34 12.47 38.42 -12.93
N THR A 35 13.43 38.30 -12.01
CA THR A 35 14.42 37.22 -12.01
C THR A 35 13.77 35.88 -11.69
N ILE A 36 12.92 35.82 -10.67
CA ILE A 36 12.20 34.59 -10.27
C ILE A 36 11.39 34.05 -11.45
N ARG A 37 10.59 34.91 -12.10
CA ARG A 37 9.75 34.58 -13.24
C ARG A 37 10.57 33.99 -14.38
N LYS A 38 11.67 34.65 -14.75
CA LYS A 38 12.59 34.17 -15.79
C LYS A 38 13.09 32.75 -15.47
N LEU A 39 13.60 32.54 -14.26
CA LEU A 39 14.13 31.24 -13.83
C LEU A 39 13.04 30.15 -13.78
N VAL A 40 11.83 30.48 -13.34
CA VAL A 40 10.69 29.55 -13.34
C VAL A 40 10.37 29.14 -14.78
N LEU A 41 10.31 30.07 -15.73
CA LEU A 41 10.05 29.75 -17.13
C LEU A 41 11.16 28.90 -17.75
N GLU A 42 12.44 29.19 -17.44
CA GLU A 42 13.56 28.34 -17.85
C GLU A 42 13.45 26.92 -17.28
N TYR A 43 13.05 26.78 -16.01
CA TYR A 43 12.80 25.46 -15.41
C TYR A 43 11.65 24.74 -16.11
N GLN A 44 10.55 25.43 -16.41
CA GLN A 44 9.38 24.85 -17.07
C GLN A 44 9.68 24.44 -18.52
N ALA A 45 10.65 25.09 -19.19
CA ALA A 45 11.10 24.74 -20.53
C ALA A 45 11.99 23.49 -20.59
N CYS A 46 12.53 23.03 -19.45
CA CYS A 46 13.33 21.80 -19.42
C CYS A 46 12.48 20.57 -19.76
N ASP A 47 13.00 19.65 -20.57
CA ASP A 47 12.26 18.43 -20.89
C ASP A 47 12.18 17.48 -19.69
N LYS A 48 11.01 17.46 -19.04
CA LYS A 48 10.73 16.59 -17.90
C LYS A 48 10.67 15.10 -18.25
N SER A 49 10.69 14.74 -19.54
CA SER A 49 10.81 13.34 -19.99
C SER A 49 12.22 12.85 -20.23
N ASP A 50 13.25 13.66 -19.96
CA ASP A 50 14.63 13.24 -20.08
C ASP A 50 15.33 13.26 -18.72
N LEU A 51 15.89 12.12 -18.30
CA LEU A 51 16.68 12.03 -17.06
C LEU A 51 17.89 12.95 -17.10
N ARG A 52 18.47 13.19 -18.28
CA ARG A 52 19.62 14.09 -18.48
C ARG A 52 19.25 15.55 -18.17
N SER A 53 17.96 15.90 -18.15
CA SER A 53 17.50 17.24 -17.74
C SER A 53 17.56 17.45 -16.23
N ILE A 54 17.61 16.38 -15.41
CA ILE A 54 17.50 16.46 -13.96
C ILE A 54 18.57 17.37 -13.34
N PRO A 55 19.87 17.27 -13.67
CA PRO A 55 20.88 18.16 -13.13
C PRO A 55 20.56 19.64 -13.38
N ARG A 56 20.22 20.02 -14.62
CA ARG A 56 19.86 21.40 -14.99
C ARG A 56 18.60 21.86 -14.26
N ARG A 57 17.59 21.01 -14.18
CA ARG A 57 16.35 21.29 -13.44
C ARG A 57 16.64 21.56 -11.97
N ARG A 58 17.47 20.74 -11.32
CA ARG A 58 17.86 20.91 -9.90
C ARG A 58 18.66 22.20 -9.69
N GLU A 59 19.56 22.53 -10.61
CA GLU A 59 20.30 23.80 -10.60
C GLU A 59 19.35 25.00 -10.64
N LEU A 60 18.42 25.03 -11.61
CA LEU A 60 17.43 26.10 -11.74
C LEU A 60 16.54 26.21 -10.49
N LEU A 61 16.07 25.09 -9.93
CA LEU A 61 15.32 25.10 -8.67
C LEU A 61 16.12 25.71 -7.52
N GLY A 62 17.43 25.46 -7.46
CA GLY A 62 18.33 26.08 -6.50
C GLY A 62 18.43 27.60 -6.68
N GLN A 63 18.61 28.06 -7.93
CA GLN A 63 18.65 29.49 -8.25
C GLN A 63 17.34 30.20 -7.92
N ILE A 64 16.18 29.57 -8.22
CA ILE A 64 14.86 30.09 -7.86
C ILE A 64 14.73 30.20 -6.34
N ALA A 65 15.14 29.18 -5.59
CA ALA A 65 15.08 29.20 -4.12
C ALA A 65 15.92 30.35 -3.55
N VAL A 66 17.16 30.54 -4.03
CA VAL A 66 18.01 31.67 -3.63
C VAL A 66 17.34 33.01 -3.92
N ALA A 67 16.80 33.19 -5.14
CA ALA A 67 16.12 34.42 -5.52
C ALA A 67 14.86 34.70 -4.67
N CYS A 68 14.10 33.65 -4.32
CA CYS A 68 12.96 33.76 -3.41
C CYS A 68 13.43 34.22 -2.01
N ALA A 69 14.50 33.64 -1.48
CA ALA A 69 15.03 33.96 -0.15
C ALA A 69 15.59 35.39 -0.05
N GLN A 70 16.03 35.98 -1.16
CA GLN A 70 16.55 37.35 -1.25
C GLN A 70 15.45 38.42 -1.42
N THR A 71 14.18 38.04 -1.43
CA THR A 71 13.08 38.99 -1.61
C THR A 71 12.82 39.79 -0.32
N ASP A 72 12.99 41.12 -0.40
CA ASP A 72 12.77 42.04 0.72
C ASP A 72 11.37 41.90 1.33
N GLY A 73 11.29 41.95 2.66
CA GLY A 73 10.01 41.90 3.39
C GLY A 73 9.49 40.48 3.70
N MET A 74 10.20 39.42 3.32
CA MET A 74 9.96 38.11 3.94
C MET A 74 10.38 38.22 5.42
N ALA A 75 9.40 38.21 6.32
CA ALA A 75 9.68 37.90 7.72
C ALA A 75 10.56 36.63 7.73
N PRO A 76 11.70 36.61 8.43
CA PRO A 76 12.53 35.40 8.52
C PRO A 76 11.55 34.31 8.91
N ALA A 77 11.51 33.23 8.14
CA ALA A 77 10.56 32.15 8.36
C ALA A 77 10.61 31.86 9.85
N LYS A 78 9.59 32.30 10.63
CA LYS A 78 9.48 31.92 12.04
C LYS A 78 9.70 30.43 11.97
N ALA A 79 10.72 29.92 12.64
CA ALA A 79 11.00 28.49 12.67
C ALA A 79 9.68 27.83 13.06
N LEU A 80 8.92 27.43 12.05
CA LEU A 80 7.58 26.92 12.22
C LEU A 80 7.89 25.59 12.87
N ARG A 81 7.45 25.44 14.13
CA ARG A 81 7.59 24.18 14.86
C ARG A 81 7.33 23.04 13.87
N PRO A 82 8.15 21.99 13.81
CA PRO A 82 7.90 20.86 12.93
C PRO A 82 6.43 20.44 13.06
N GLY A 83 5.63 20.68 12.01
CA GLY A 83 4.18 20.40 12.02
C GLY A 83 3.21 21.58 12.12
N ALA A 84 3.64 22.81 12.37
CA ALA A 84 2.82 24.00 12.18
C ALA A 84 3.01 24.51 10.74
N LEU A 85 1.95 24.54 9.93
CA LEU A 85 1.93 25.13 8.59
C LEU A 85 0.85 26.22 8.56
N PRO A 86 1.06 27.34 7.84
CA PRO A 86 -0.01 28.31 7.60
C PRO A 86 -1.23 27.61 6.97
N LYS A 87 -2.44 28.03 7.38
CA LYS A 87 -3.70 27.44 6.92
C LYS A 87 -3.88 27.64 5.41
N SER A 88 -3.46 26.70 4.57
CA SER A 88 -3.82 26.68 3.16
C SER A 88 -5.20 26.04 2.98
N GLY A 89 -6.22 26.90 2.87
CA GLY A 89 -7.50 26.63 2.22
C GLY A 89 -7.63 27.52 0.99
N GLU A 90 -8.80 27.54 0.33
CA GLU A 90 -9.13 28.47 -0.78
C GLU A 90 -8.68 29.92 -0.53
N LYS A 91 -8.65 30.35 0.75
CA LYS A 91 -8.14 31.66 1.19
C LYS A 91 -6.67 31.96 0.82
N GLY A 92 -5.82 30.94 0.70
CA GLY A 92 -4.41 31.12 0.26
C GLY A 92 -4.27 31.23 -1.26
N ALA A 93 -5.10 30.51 -2.02
CA ALA A 93 -5.15 30.59 -3.48
C ALA A 93 -5.74 31.92 -4.00
N GLN A 94 -6.48 32.63 -3.13
CA GLN A 94 -6.99 33.98 -3.37
C GLN A 94 -6.13 35.07 -2.72
N SER A 95 -4.98 34.71 -2.13
CA SER A 95 -4.08 35.68 -1.50
C SER A 95 -3.53 36.63 -2.57
N LYS A 96 -3.71 37.93 -2.37
CA LYS A 96 -3.09 38.98 -3.20
C LYS A 96 -1.69 39.36 -2.71
N ASP A 97 -1.20 38.73 -1.66
CA ASP A 97 0.14 38.95 -1.09
C ASP A 97 1.21 38.14 -1.84
N ALA A 98 2.12 38.84 -2.51
CA ALA A 98 3.25 38.24 -3.24
C ALA A 98 4.17 37.41 -2.32
N GLY A 99 4.38 37.82 -1.07
CA GLY A 99 5.25 37.13 -0.12
C GLY A 99 4.75 35.72 0.23
N VAL A 100 3.43 35.52 0.28
CA VAL A 100 2.82 34.21 0.50
C VAL A 100 3.16 33.26 -0.65
N TRP A 101 3.05 33.73 -1.90
CA TRP A 101 3.29 32.95 -3.10
C TRP A 101 4.76 32.66 -3.33
N ILE A 102 5.64 33.62 -3.05
CA ILE A 102 7.11 33.47 -3.10
C ILE A 102 7.58 32.48 -2.03
N GLY A 103 7.09 32.60 -0.79
CA GLY A 103 7.40 31.62 0.26
C GLY A 103 6.89 30.21 -0.06
N SER A 104 5.77 30.10 -0.76
CA SER A 104 5.27 28.82 -1.28
C SER A 104 6.15 28.26 -2.40
N LEU A 105 6.57 29.09 -3.35
CA LEU A 105 7.48 28.73 -4.43
C LEU A 105 8.81 28.19 -3.87
N HIS A 106 9.42 28.91 -2.92
CA HIS A 106 10.63 28.49 -2.23
C HIS A 106 10.52 27.05 -1.68
N ARG A 107 9.44 26.76 -0.92
CA ARG A 107 9.20 25.42 -0.36
C ARG A 107 8.98 24.37 -1.44
N ARG A 108 8.31 24.71 -2.55
CA ARG A 108 8.13 23.79 -3.69
C ARG A 108 9.47 23.49 -4.36
N CYS A 109 10.35 24.47 -4.53
CA CYS A 109 11.69 24.28 -5.09
C CYS A 109 12.51 23.28 -4.28
N GLU A 110 12.58 23.44 -2.96
CA GLU A 110 13.31 22.52 -2.08
C GLU A 110 12.78 21.09 -2.17
N LYS A 111 11.46 20.94 -2.11
CA LYS A 111 10.78 19.64 -2.21
C LYS A 111 11.02 18.98 -3.55
N LYS A 112 10.81 19.72 -4.64
CA LYS A 112 10.97 19.21 -5.99
C LYS A 112 12.42 18.84 -6.29
N SER A 113 13.39 19.61 -5.79
CA SER A 113 14.81 19.30 -5.94
C SER A 113 15.19 17.99 -5.24
N ARG A 114 14.71 17.76 -4.00
CA ARG A 114 14.85 16.46 -3.31
C ARG A 114 14.16 15.34 -4.09
N TYR A 115 12.96 15.62 -4.62
CA TYR A 115 12.23 14.65 -5.41
C TYR A 115 13.03 14.17 -6.63
N LEU A 116 13.59 15.11 -7.40
CA LEU A 116 14.37 14.83 -8.59
C LEU A 116 15.67 14.07 -8.26
N ALA A 117 16.29 14.33 -7.11
CA ALA A 117 17.46 13.59 -6.67
C ALA A 117 17.17 12.10 -6.41
N GLU A 118 16.05 11.76 -5.78
CA GLU A 118 15.68 10.34 -5.61
C GLU A 118 15.23 9.71 -6.93
N LEU A 119 14.55 10.47 -7.80
CA LEU A 119 14.16 9.97 -9.12
C LEU A 119 15.40 9.63 -9.96
N GLU A 120 16.41 10.48 -9.94
CA GLU A 120 17.72 10.24 -10.56
C GLU A 120 18.38 8.97 -10.00
N ARG A 121 18.46 8.81 -8.69
CA ARG A 121 19.00 7.59 -8.05
C ARG A 121 18.22 6.34 -8.42
N PHE A 122 16.89 6.43 -8.43
CA PHE A 122 16.00 5.32 -8.79
C PHE A 122 16.29 4.81 -10.20
N HIS A 123 16.54 5.71 -11.14
CA HIS A 123 16.88 5.37 -12.52
C HIS A 123 18.37 5.08 -12.75
N ALA A 124 19.28 5.49 -11.87
CA ALA A 124 20.71 5.20 -11.97
C ALA A 124 21.10 3.82 -11.40
N GLY A 125 20.37 3.31 -10.39
CA GLY A 125 20.56 1.94 -9.90
C GLY A 125 19.95 0.89 -10.84
N THR A 126 20.22 -0.39 -10.62
CA THR A 126 19.57 -1.54 -11.31
C THR A 126 18.03 -1.59 -11.16
N GLY A 127 17.41 -0.57 -10.55
CA GLY A 127 15.99 -0.21 -10.67
C GLY A 127 15.58 0.25 -12.07
N SER A 128 16.54 0.57 -12.95
CA SER A 128 16.37 0.68 -14.40
C SER A 128 16.25 -0.69 -15.09
N ASN A 129 15.53 -1.65 -14.51
CA ASN A 129 15.16 -2.82 -15.29
C ASN A 129 14.05 -2.39 -16.26
N LEU A 130 14.10 -2.86 -17.50
CA LEU A 130 13.07 -2.69 -18.54
C LEU A 130 11.62 -2.79 -18.04
N ALA A 131 11.41 -3.45 -16.89
CA ALA A 131 10.23 -3.57 -16.06
C ALA A 131 9.37 -2.32 -15.81
N ALA A 132 9.84 -1.10 -16.03
CA ALA A 132 9.00 0.09 -15.90
C ALA A 132 9.23 1.11 -17.02
N SER A 133 9.74 0.69 -18.19
CA SER A 133 10.01 1.61 -19.28
C SER A 133 8.76 2.01 -20.05
N SER A 134 7.79 1.10 -20.19
CA SER A 134 6.52 1.33 -20.88
C SER A 134 5.38 0.57 -20.20
N PRO A 135 4.11 0.91 -20.47
CA PRO A 135 2.96 0.17 -19.96
C PRO A 135 3.06 -1.34 -20.24
N ALA A 136 3.43 -1.72 -21.46
CA ALA A 136 3.54 -3.11 -21.89
C ALA A 136 4.64 -3.87 -21.11
N ASN A 137 5.84 -3.28 -21.01
CA ASN A 137 6.95 -3.91 -20.29
C ASN A 137 6.67 -4.03 -18.79
N PHE A 138 5.93 -3.07 -18.24
CA PHE A 138 5.50 -3.13 -16.84
C PHE A 138 4.50 -4.26 -16.62
N LEU A 139 3.49 -4.39 -17.47
CA LEU A 139 2.56 -5.52 -17.43
C LEU A 139 3.29 -6.87 -17.59
N GLU A 140 4.25 -6.97 -18.51
CA GLU A 140 5.07 -8.17 -18.67
C GLU A 140 5.90 -8.47 -17.41
N PHE A 141 6.51 -7.47 -16.81
CA PHE A 141 7.24 -7.62 -15.56
C PHE A 141 6.34 -8.08 -14.41
N LEU A 142 5.16 -7.47 -14.27
CA LEU A 142 4.15 -7.89 -13.31
C LEU A 142 3.74 -9.34 -13.57
N ASN A 143 3.44 -9.70 -14.82
CA ASN A 143 3.05 -11.07 -15.20
C ASN A 143 4.16 -12.09 -14.93
N LYS A 144 5.43 -11.77 -15.24
CA LYS A 144 6.58 -12.63 -14.91
C LYS A 144 6.73 -12.81 -13.40
N LYS A 145 6.56 -11.74 -12.62
CA LYS A 145 6.56 -11.80 -11.16
C LYS A 145 5.40 -12.66 -10.66
N ALA A 146 4.18 -12.46 -11.13
CA ALA A 146 3.02 -13.26 -10.76
C ALA A 146 3.18 -14.75 -11.13
N ALA A 147 3.73 -15.06 -12.31
CA ALA A 147 3.99 -16.42 -12.76
C ALA A 147 5.03 -17.15 -11.91
N LYS A 148 6.09 -16.45 -11.48
CA LYS A 148 7.09 -16.96 -10.51
C LYS A 148 6.51 -17.17 -9.10
N GLU A 149 5.24 -16.81 -8.88
CA GLU A 149 4.60 -16.84 -7.57
C GLU A 149 3.52 -17.91 -7.44
N LYS A 150 3.33 -18.76 -8.47
CA LYS A 150 2.47 -19.94 -8.38
C LYS A 150 3.01 -20.89 -7.27
N SER A 151 2.10 -21.26 -6.36
CA SER A 151 2.27 -22.07 -5.13
C SER A 151 3.31 -21.57 -4.11
N ALA A 152 2.88 -20.74 -3.16
CA ALA A 152 3.72 -20.38 -2.02
C ALA A 152 3.00 -20.62 -0.70
N GLU A 153 3.73 -21.19 0.26
CA GLU A 153 3.37 -21.25 1.69
C GLU A 153 3.03 -19.86 2.27
N PHE A 154 3.58 -18.79 1.66
CA PHE A 154 3.45 -17.41 2.10
C PHE A 154 2.78 -16.51 1.04
N LEU A 155 1.88 -15.64 1.51
CA LEU A 155 1.23 -14.57 0.77
C LEU A 155 2.21 -13.45 0.43
N LYS A 156 2.01 -12.85 -0.74
CA LYS A 156 2.81 -11.74 -1.24
C LYS A 156 1.89 -10.57 -1.56
N LEU A 157 2.44 -9.37 -1.65
CA LEU A 157 1.66 -8.22 -2.13
C LEU A 157 1.15 -8.50 -3.54
N ASN A 158 -0.13 -8.19 -3.76
CA ASN A 158 -0.79 -8.19 -5.05
C ASN A 158 0.07 -7.41 -6.03
N VAL A 159 0.27 -8.02 -7.19
CA VAL A 159 1.24 -7.58 -8.19
C VAL A 159 0.98 -6.15 -8.65
N THR A 160 -0.28 -5.73 -8.80
CA THR A 160 -0.62 -4.36 -9.22
C THR A 160 -0.36 -3.33 -8.13
N ASN A 161 -0.38 -3.76 -6.87
CA ASN A 161 -0.16 -2.89 -5.71
C ASN A 161 1.32 -2.84 -5.29
N ARG A 162 2.21 -3.58 -5.98
CA ARG A 162 3.66 -3.47 -5.75
C ARG A 162 4.24 -2.13 -6.20
N MET A 163 3.51 -1.38 -7.01
CA MET A 163 3.94 -0.06 -7.46
C MET A 163 4.26 0.86 -6.29
N GLU A 164 3.46 0.84 -5.22
CA GLU A 164 3.72 1.62 -4.00
C GLU A 164 5.09 1.30 -3.38
N LYS A 165 5.52 0.04 -3.40
CA LYS A 165 6.84 -0.37 -2.91
C LYS A 165 7.97 0.02 -3.87
N MET A 166 7.71 -0.01 -5.17
CA MET A 166 8.68 0.37 -6.20
C MET A 166 8.81 1.89 -6.33
N ASP A 167 7.80 2.64 -5.89
CA ASP A 167 7.81 4.09 -5.90
C ASP A 167 8.85 4.63 -4.92
N PRO A 168 9.85 5.41 -5.38
CA PRO A 168 10.86 5.99 -4.49
C PRO A 168 10.28 6.88 -3.38
N PHE A 169 9.05 7.37 -3.55
CA PHE A 169 8.34 8.17 -2.56
C PHE A 169 7.27 7.42 -1.78
N HIS A 170 7.08 6.12 -2.06
CA HIS A 170 6.09 5.25 -1.44
C HIS A 170 4.69 5.87 -1.40
N ARG A 171 4.24 6.45 -2.53
CA ARG A 171 2.90 7.04 -2.61
C ARG A 171 1.87 5.92 -2.66
N GLY A 172 0.87 6.01 -1.79
CA GLY A 172 -0.20 5.00 -1.72
C GLY A 172 -0.94 4.89 -3.05
N ALA A 173 -0.98 3.67 -3.60
CA ALA A 173 -1.67 3.35 -4.85
C ALA A 173 -2.33 1.96 -4.76
N GLU A 174 -3.61 1.90 -5.10
CA GLU A 174 -4.44 0.71 -4.98
C GLU A 174 -5.36 0.58 -6.19
N VAL A 175 -5.34 -0.60 -6.83
CA VAL A 175 -6.20 -0.88 -7.98
C VAL A 175 -6.94 -2.22 -7.85
N HIS A 176 -8.15 -2.29 -8.41
CA HIS A 176 -8.85 -3.52 -8.69
C HIS A 176 -8.46 -4.06 -10.05
N VAL A 177 -8.44 -5.40 -10.16
CA VAL A 177 -8.22 -6.10 -11.42
C VAL A 177 -9.44 -6.98 -11.63
N ASN A 178 -10.17 -6.71 -12.70
CA ASN A 178 -11.39 -7.42 -13.08
C ASN A 178 -11.24 -7.96 -14.50
N ALA A 179 -12.14 -8.84 -14.93
CA ALA A 179 -12.13 -9.40 -16.29
C ALA A 179 -12.18 -8.33 -17.40
N GLY A 180 -12.74 -7.15 -17.11
CA GLY A 180 -12.84 -6.00 -18.02
C GLY A 180 -11.70 -4.97 -17.92
N GLY A 181 -10.67 -5.18 -17.07
CA GLY A 181 -9.54 -4.27 -16.95
C GLY A 181 -9.14 -3.91 -15.51
N ILE A 182 -8.42 -2.79 -15.37
CA ILE A 182 -7.91 -2.28 -14.10
C ILE A 182 -8.64 -0.99 -13.75
N SER A 183 -9.09 -0.84 -12.50
CA SER A 183 -9.75 0.38 -12.00
C SER A 183 -9.15 0.86 -10.69
N ALA A 184 -9.15 2.18 -10.46
CA ALA A 184 -8.68 2.77 -9.22
C ALA A 184 -9.61 2.45 -8.05
N ILE A 185 -9.05 2.36 -6.84
CA ILE A 185 -9.80 2.24 -5.59
C ILE A 185 -9.99 3.64 -4.97
N ASP A 186 -11.20 3.91 -4.48
CA ASP A 186 -11.54 5.09 -3.66
C ASP A 186 -11.18 6.46 -4.25
N GLY A 187 -11.13 6.59 -5.58
CA GLY A 187 -10.78 7.87 -6.25
C GLY A 187 -9.40 8.40 -5.83
N ASN A 188 -8.45 7.51 -5.54
CA ASN A 188 -7.07 7.88 -5.27
C ASN A 188 -6.38 8.35 -6.57
N PRO A 189 -5.84 9.58 -6.63
CA PRO A 189 -5.34 10.14 -7.89
C PRO A 189 -4.06 9.45 -8.41
N MET A 190 -3.24 8.81 -7.56
CA MET A 190 -2.13 7.98 -8.03
C MET A 190 -2.62 6.71 -8.70
N SER A 191 -3.70 6.13 -8.18
CA SER A 191 -4.30 4.91 -8.72
C SER A 191 -4.95 5.20 -10.08
N GLU A 192 -5.65 6.34 -10.19
CA GLU A 192 -6.20 6.82 -11.47
C GLU A 192 -5.09 7.09 -12.49
N ALA A 193 -4.01 7.76 -12.09
CA ALA A 193 -2.86 8.00 -12.96
C ALA A 193 -2.20 6.70 -13.44
N LEU A 194 -2.08 5.70 -12.55
CA LEU A 194 -1.56 4.38 -12.92
C LEU A 194 -2.48 3.67 -13.91
N CYS A 195 -3.80 3.65 -13.67
CA CYS A 195 -4.78 3.07 -14.58
C CYS A 195 -4.71 3.71 -15.97
N LEU A 196 -4.64 5.05 -16.03
CA LEU A 196 -4.51 5.80 -17.28
C LEU A 196 -3.23 5.42 -18.03
N TRP A 197 -2.10 5.36 -17.34
CA TRP A 197 -0.83 4.96 -17.94
C TRP A 197 -0.87 3.51 -18.46
N LEU A 198 -1.41 2.57 -17.67
CA LEU A 198 -1.53 1.15 -18.03
C LEU A 198 -2.50 0.87 -19.18
N SER A 199 -3.56 1.66 -19.31
CA SER A 199 -4.57 1.50 -20.37
C SER A 199 -4.00 1.72 -21.78
N GLY A 200 -2.82 2.35 -21.89
CA GLY A 200 -2.26 2.74 -23.17
C GLY A 200 -2.98 3.91 -23.85
N ALA A 201 -4.04 4.48 -23.24
CA ALA A 201 -4.79 5.62 -23.78
C ALA A 201 -3.91 6.87 -24.01
N SER A 202 -2.75 6.95 -23.34
CA SER A 202 -1.77 8.01 -23.55
C SER A 202 -0.77 7.76 -24.70
N GLY A 203 -0.76 6.56 -25.29
CA GLY A 203 0.19 6.15 -26.34
C GLY A 203 1.67 6.17 -25.92
N THR A 204 1.96 6.37 -24.63
CA THR A 204 3.31 6.68 -24.16
C THR A 204 4.20 5.45 -24.04
N GLN A 205 5.47 5.60 -24.44
CA GLN A 205 6.55 4.63 -24.17
C GLN A 205 7.45 5.06 -23.01
N MET A 206 6.97 6.02 -22.20
CA MET A 206 7.74 6.63 -21.14
C MET A 206 7.55 5.87 -19.82
N PRO A 207 8.62 5.75 -18.99
CA PRO A 207 8.49 5.17 -17.67
C PRO A 207 7.44 5.88 -16.83
N PHE A 208 6.69 5.13 -16.01
CA PHE A 208 5.54 5.68 -15.28
C PHE A 208 5.90 6.96 -14.50
N PHE A 209 6.97 6.95 -13.70
CA PHE A 209 7.34 8.12 -12.88
C PHE A 209 7.83 9.31 -13.71
N MET A 210 8.40 9.07 -14.89
CA MET A 210 8.75 10.15 -15.82
C MET A 210 7.52 10.70 -16.53
N TRP A 211 6.58 9.84 -16.94
CA TRP A 211 5.30 10.24 -17.51
C TRP A 211 4.47 11.05 -16.50
N LEU A 212 4.51 10.63 -15.23
CA LEU A 212 3.80 11.25 -14.12
C LEU A 212 4.23 12.70 -13.89
N GLU A 213 5.49 13.06 -14.18
CA GLU A 213 6.00 14.44 -14.08
C GLU A 213 5.21 15.44 -14.94
N LYS A 214 4.57 14.97 -16.02
CA LYS A 214 3.79 15.80 -16.94
C LYS A 214 2.30 15.83 -16.61
N GLN A 215 1.86 15.01 -15.66
CA GLN A 215 0.44 14.85 -15.35
C GLN A 215 -0.07 15.94 -14.40
N PRO A 216 -1.36 16.34 -14.52
CA PRO A 216 -1.96 17.36 -13.67
C PRO A 216 -1.85 17.09 -12.16
N ILE A 217 -1.78 15.82 -11.73
CA ILE A 217 -1.52 15.46 -10.33
C ILE A 217 -0.18 16.02 -9.79
N CYS A 218 0.80 16.21 -10.67
CA CYS A 218 2.10 16.81 -10.36
C CYS A 218 2.16 18.30 -10.72
N THR A 219 1.56 18.72 -11.84
CA THR A 219 1.76 20.06 -12.42
C THR A 219 0.68 21.07 -12.05
N ALA A 220 -0.55 20.64 -11.75
CA ALA A 220 -1.67 21.55 -11.54
C ALA A 220 -1.65 22.16 -10.12
N THR A 221 -1.75 23.48 -10.07
CA THR A 221 -1.87 24.26 -8.84
C THR A 221 -3.35 24.61 -8.58
N PRO A 222 -3.91 24.27 -7.40
CA PRO A 222 -5.31 24.54 -7.09
C PRO A 222 -5.64 26.03 -7.22
N GLY A 223 -6.71 26.35 -7.95
CA GLY A 223 -7.19 27.72 -8.15
C GLY A 223 -6.38 28.56 -9.14
N LEU A 224 -5.30 28.01 -9.71
CA LEU A 224 -4.48 28.68 -10.71
C LEU A 224 -4.47 27.94 -12.05
N ASP A 225 -4.39 26.62 -12.05
CA ASP A 225 -4.43 25.86 -13.31
C ASP A 225 -5.84 25.35 -13.62
N ASP A 226 -6.28 25.47 -14.87
CA ASP A 226 -7.63 25.05 -15.29
C ASP A 226 -7.77 23.51 -15.34
N ASN A 227 -6.66 22.81 -15.53
CA ASN A 227 -6.62 21.34 -15.52
C ASN A 227 -6.57 20.76 -14.09
N TYR A 228 -6.73 21.59 -13.06
CA TYR A 228 -6.85 21.12 -11.69
C TYR A 228 -8.20 20.41 -11.50
N SER A 229 -8.15 19.11 -11.25
CA SER A 229 -9.32 18.32 -10.88
C SER A 229 -9.52 18.29 -9.37
N ASP A 230 -10.78 18.30 -8.94
CA ASP A 230 -11.17 18.05 -7.55
C ASP A 230 -10.68 16.69 -7.01
N LEU A 231 -10.42 15.73 -7.91
CA LEU A 231 -9.75 14.47 -7.58
C LEU A 231 -8.39 14.72 -6.89
N PHE A 232 -7.66 15.78 -7.26
CA PHE A 232 -6.36 16.12 -6.66
C PHE A 232 -6.48 16.81 -5.30
N LYS A 233 -7.70 17.12 -4.83
CA LYS A 233 -7.96 17.49 -3.43
C LYS A 233 -7.73 16.28 -2.52
N ASN A 234 -7.96 15.05 -3.02
CA ASN A 234 -7.64 13.83 -2.30
C ASN A 234 -6.12 13.72 -2.13
N ARG A 235 -5.67 13.78 -0.88
CA ARG A 235 -4.25 13.79 -0.55
C ARG A 235 -3.65 12.41 -0.78
N VAL A 236 -2.81 12.29 -1.79
CA VAL A 236 -1.82 11.20 -1.84
C VAL A 236 -0.90 11.36 -0.65
N ARG A 237 -0.76 10.30 0.14
CA ARG A 237 0.09 10.28 1.32
C ARG A 237 1.24 9.29 1.09
N LYS A 238 2.39 9.59 1.71
CA LYS A 238 3.51 8.65 1.78
C LYS A 238 3.13 7.54 2.75
N VAL A 239 3.17 6.31 2.29
CA VAL A 239 3.00 5.12 3.13
C VAL A 239 4.25 4.97 3.98
N SER A 240 4.06 4.81 5.28
CA SER A 240 5.14 4.63 6.25
C SER A 240 5.46 3.15 6.39
N TYR A 241 6.74 2.82 6.33
CA TYR A 241 7.27 1.48 6.61
C TYR A 241 8.14 1.43 7.89
N ASP A 242 8.43 2.59 8.49
CA ASP A 242 9.33 2.76 9.65
C ASP A 242 8.57 3.08 10.95
N CYS A 243 7.35 2.58 11.08
CA CYS A 243 6.49 2.85 12.24
C CYS A 243 6.70 1.77 13.30
N LEU A 244 6.69 2.18 14.58
CA LEU A 244 6.59 1.25 15.70
C LEU A 244 5.29 0.46 15.55
N VAL A 245 5.43 -0.85 15.37
CA VAL A 245 4.32 -1.80 15.28
C VAL A 245 4.20 -2.53 16.60
N GLY A 246 2.98 -2.73 17.07
CA GLY A 246 2.74 -3.52 18.27
C GLY A 246 3.05 -4.98 17.97
N ALA A 247 4.15 -5.49 18.52
CA ALA A 247 4.42 -6.92 18.49
C ALA A 247 3.42 -7.61 19.42
N VAL A 248 2.84 -8.71 18.95
CA VAL A 248 1.85 -9.46 19.71
C VAL A 248 2.51 -10.68 20.36
N SER A 249 2.26 -10.85 21.65
CA SER A 249 2.56 -12.05 22.41
C SER A 249 1.27 -12.72 22.89
N PHE A 250 1.35 -14.02 23.16
CA PHE A 250 0.24 -14.81 23.69
C PHE A 250 0.65 -15.34 25.06
N ILE A 251 0.10 -14.78 26.14
CA ILE A 251 0.47 -15.10 27.53
C ILE A 251 -0.81 -15.48 28.27
N ASN A 252 -0.84 -16.66 28.90
CA ASN A 252 -2.00 -17.15 29.66
C ASN A 252 -3.32 -16.94 28.91
N GLU A 253 -3.37 -17.42 27.67
CA GLU A 253 -4.54 -17.29 26.78
C GLU A 253 -5.02 -15.86 26.55
N THR A 254 -4.10 -14.89 26.66
CA THR A 254 -4.37 -13.47 26.45
C THR A 254 -3.47 -12.94 25.35
N VAL A 255 -4.07 -12.20 24.41
CA VAL A 255 -3.35 -11.43 23.39
C VAL A 255 -2.80 -10.17 24.06
N VAL A 256 -1.47 -10.03 24.04
CA VAL A 256 -0.74 -8.93 24.66
C VAL A 256 0.03 -8.19 23.58
N VAL A 257 -0.03 -6.86 23.57
CA VAL A 257 0.86 -6.05 22.72
C VAL A 257 2.02 -5.53 23.54
N THR A 258 3.23 -5.78 23.05
CA THR A 258 4.48 -5.20 23.54
C THR A 258 4.81 -3.97 22.70
N ASN A 259 4.72 -2.79 23.32
CA ASN A 259 5.34 -1.58 22.82
C ASN A 259 6.48 -1.24 23.77
N LEU A 260 7.73 -1.56 23.39
CA LEU A 260 9.06 -1.29 23.99
C LEU A 260 9.21 -1.17 25.53
N ASP A 261 8.28 -0.53 26.24
CA ASP A 261 8.29 -0.24 27.66
C ASP A 261 7.16 -0.93 28.46
N ASN A 262 6.10 -1.46 27.81
CA ASN A 262 4.96 -2.10 28.50
C ASN A 262 4.30 -3.22 27.69
N SER A 263 3.79 -4.22 28.42
CA SER A 263 2.98 -5.35 27.92
C SER A 263 1.56 -5.19 28.44
N VAL A 264 0.59 -4.93 27.56
CA VAL A 264 -0.82 -4.75 27.95
C VAL A 264 -1.70 -5.69 27.13
N ALA A 265 -2.75 -6.23 27.78
CA ALA A 265 -3.78 -6.98 27.08
C ALA A 265 -4.38 -6.10 25.97
N LEU A 266 -4.41 -6.63 24.75
CA LEU A 266 -4.88 -5.88 23.59
C LEU A 266 -6.37 -5.58 23.72
N ASP A 267 -6.74 -4.32 23.59
CA ASP A 267 -8.13 -3.89 23.48
C ASP A 267 -8.30 -2.97 22.26
N THR A 268 -9.09 -3.43 21.31
CA THR A 268 -9.35 -2.72 20.04
C THR A 268 -10.63 -1.89 20.11
N SER A 269 -11.37 -1.86 21.23
CA SER A 269 -12.68 -1.19 21.32
C SER A 269 -12.64 0.30 20.97
N ALA A 270 -11.55 0.99 21.34
CA ALA A 270 -11.32 2.40 21.02
C ALA A 270 -10.62 2.63 19.67
N ALA A 271 -10.30 1.57 18.93
CA ALA A 271 -9.57 1.66 17.67
C ALA A 271 -10.50 1.98 16.50
N PHE A 272 -9.94 2.72 15.54
CA PHE A 272 -10.54 2.94 14.22
C PHE A 272 -9.63 2.30 13.17
N GLY A 273 -10.11 1.23 12.54
CA GLY A 273 -9.44 0.55 11.43
C GLY A 273 -10.19 0.75 10.13
N LYS A 274 -10.45 -0.35 9.41
CA LYS A 274 -11.42 -0.35 8.29
C LYS A 274 -12.87 -0.26 8.78
N GLN A 275 -13.13 -0.76 9.98
CA GLN A 275 -14.38 -0.57 10.71
C GLN A 275 -14.07 -0.11 12.15
N ALA A 276 -15.10 0.32 12.88
CA ALA A 276 -14.98 0.65 14.29
C ALA A 276 -14.60 -0.60 15.11
N ALA A 277 -13.79 -0.38 16.15
CA ALA A 277 -13.30 -1.42 17.06
C ALA A 277 -12.41 -2.50 16.41
N GLU A 278 -11.82 -2.24 15.23
CA GLU A 278 -10.95 -3.19 14.53
C GLU A 278 -9.55 -2.64 14.29
N MET A 279 -8.56 -3.52 14.32
CA MET A 279 -7.16 -3.21 13.99
C MET A 279 -6.66 -4.11 12.87
N ALA A 280 -5.67 -3.65 12.12
CA ALA A 280 -4.99 -4.50 11.15
C ALA A 280 -4.07 -5.48 11.89
N TYR A 281 -3.97 -6.70 11.38
CA TYR A 281 -2.98 -7.68 11.80
C TYR A 281 -2.16 -8.20 10.63
N VAL A 282 -0.91 -8.55 10.89
CA VAL A 282 -0.06 -9.34 9.98
C VAL A 282 0.54 -10.49 10.75
N TRP A 283 0.39 -11.70 10.22
CA TRP A 283 1.10 -12.89 10.67
C TRP A 283 2.31 -13.11 9.75
N ALA A 284 3.51 -12.77 10.21
CA ALA A 284 4.72 -12.74 9.41
C ALA A 284 5.32 -14.14 9.15
N GLU A 285 6.35 -14.22 8.31
CA GLU A 285 6.99 -15.50 7.91
C GLU A 285 7.55 -16.27 9.13
N ASP A 286 8.13 -15.55 10.08
CA ASP A 286 8.68 -16.03 11.35
C ASP A 286 7.61 -16.41 12.39
N ARG A 287 6.32 -16.33 12.01
CA ARG A 287 5.14 -16.54 12.87
C ARG A 287 4.89 -15.44 13.91
N GLN A 288 5.66 -14.37 13.92
CA GLN A 288 5.36 -13.20 14.74
C GLN A 288 4.08 -12.54 14.23
N VAL A 289 3.21 -12.15 15.16
CA VAL A 289 2.01 -11.36 14.84
C VAL A 289 2.27 -9.91 15.18
N TYR A 290 1.89 -9.01 14.29
CA TYR A 290 1.95 -7.57 14.50
C TYR A 290 0.56 -6.97 14.36
N THR A 291 0.28 -5.92 15.13
CA THR A 291 -0.99 -5.18 15.01
C THR A 291 -0.82 -3.68 15.17
N ALA A 292 -1.68 -2.92 14.48
CA ALA A 292 -1.75 -1.47 14.53
C ALA A 292 -3.08 -1.00 13.91
N ALA A 293 -3.48 0.23 14.22
CA ALA A 293 -4.65 0.84 13.58
C ALA A 293 -4.38 1.05 12.09
N HIS A 294 -5.30 0.60 11.24
CA HIS A 294 -5.23 0.84 9.80
C HIS A 294 -5.51 2.32 9.52
N LYS A 295 -4.61 3.00 8.81
CA LYS A 295 -4.77 4.42 8.46
C LYS A 295 -4.75 4.55 6.93
N PRO A 296 -5.90 4.80 6.28
CA PRO A 296 -5.96 4.90 4.83
C PRO A 296 -4.87 5.82 4.26
N GLN A 297 -4.17 5.32 3.23
CA GLN A 297 -3.05 5.96 2.52
C GLN A 297 -1.80 6.27 3.37
N GLN A 298 -1.75 5.91 4.65
CA GLN A 298 -0.61 6.17 5.54
C GLN A 298 0.02 4.91 6.12
N PHE A 299 -0.82 3.99 6.57
CA PHE A 299 -0.41 2.76 7.22
C PHE A 299 -1.36 1.64 6.81
N HIS A 300 -0.80 0.66 6.12
CA HIS A 300 -1.50 -0.50 5.58
C HIS A 300 -0.87 -1.79 6.11
N HIS A 301 -1.43 -2.94 5.76
CA HIS A 301 -0.84 -4.24 6.12
C HIS A 301 0.59 -4.41 5.59
N SER A 302 0.92 -3.82 4.43
CA SER A 302 2.27 -3.82 3.87
C SER A 302 3.28 -3.09 4.76
N SER A 303 2.83 -2.07 5.52
CA SER A 303 3.67 -1.26 6.40
C SER A 303 4.39 -2.10 7.47
N PHE A 304 3.72 -3.13 8.02
CA PHE A 304 4.28 -3.97 9.09
C PHE A 304 5.61 -4.63 8.74
N THR A 305 5.82 -4.98 7.47
CA THR A 305 6.95 -5.82 7.07
C THR A 305 7.77 -5.23 5.95
N GLY A 306 7.52 -3.96 5.54
CA GLY A 306 8.14 -3.43 4.33
C GLY A 306 7.64 -4.13 3.06
N GLY A 307 6.42 -4.67 3.09
CA GLY A 307 5.85 -5.47 1.99
C GLY A 307 6.60 -6.78 1.72
N LYS A 308 7.17 -7.42 2.75
CA LYS A 308 7.72 -8.79 2.67
C LYS A 308 6.58 -9.81 2.59
N LYS A 309 6.89 -11.09 2.40
CA LYS A 309 5.83 -12.11 2.38
C LYS A 309 5.31 -12.31 3.81
N VAL A 310 4.08 -12.81 3.92
CA VAL A 310 3.39 -13.02 5.20
C VAL A 310 2.63 -14.34 5.14
N ARG A 311 2.32 -14.95 6.28
CA ARG A 311 1.47 -16.14 6.35
C ARG A 311 -0.01 -15.80 6.18
N CYS A 312 -0.44 -14.69 6.78
CA CYS A 312 -1.79 -14.15 6.70
C CYS A 312 -1.79 -12.65 7.04
N ALA A 313 -2.81 -11.92 6.59
CA ALA A 313 -3.03 -10.52 6.97
C ALA A 313 -4.53 -10.22 6.89
N GLY A 314 -5.03 -9.32 7.74
CA GLY A 314 -6.45 -8.99 7.76
C GLY A 314 -6.81 -8.05 8.89
N MET A 315 -8.10 -8.00 9.25
CA MET A 315 -8.60 -7.22 10.37
C MET A 315 -9.00 -8.13 11.52
N TRP A 316 -8.86 -7.64 12.75
CA TRP A 316 -9.32 -8.36 13.92
C TRP A 316 -9.93 -7.43 14.98
N ARG A 317 -10.78 -8.02 15.82
CA ARG A 317 -11.33 -7.38 17.03
C ARG A 317 -10.90 -8.17 18.24
N VAL A 318 -10.24 -7.50 19.17
CA VAL A 318 -9.74 -8.10 20.40
C VAL A 318 -10.19 -7.23 21.56
N ILE A 319 -10.85 -7.81 22.57
CA ILE A 319 -11.36 -7.07 23.73
C ILE A 319 -10.73 -7.72 24.95
N LYS A 320 -10.06 -6.91 25.79
CA LYS A 320 -9.33 -7.40 26.98
C LYS A 320 -8.45 -8.64 26.69
N GLY A 321 -7.79 -8.66 25.54
CA GLY A 321 -6.90 -9.73 25.10
C GLY A 321 -7.58 -11.01 24.61
N LYS A 322 -8.91 -11.04 24.44
CA LYS A 322 -9.62 -12.15 23.81
C LYS A 322 -10.10 -11.77 22.41
N VAL A 323 -9.98 -12.69 21.46
CA VAL A 323 -10.30 -12.49 20.05
C VAL A 323 -11.79 -12.76 19.82
N HIS A 324 -12.50 -11.76 19.32
CA HIS A 324 -13.94 -11.83 19.00
C HIS A 324 -14.20 -11.95 17.49
N TYR A 325 -13.27 -11.47 16.67
CA TYR A 325 -13.45 -11.42 15.22
C TYR A 325 -12.11 -11.43 14.50
N ILE A 326 -12.04 -12.16 13.37
CA ILE A 326 -10.97 -12.03 12.37
C ILE A 326 -11.54 -12.11 10.94
N ASP A 327 -10.93 -11.38 10.02
CA ASP A 327 -11.14 -11.50 8.57
C ASP A 327 -9.82 -11.50 7.80
N ASP A 328 -9.88 -11.62 6.47
CA ASP A 328 -8.75 -11.52 5.53
C ASP A 328 -8.73 -10.19 4.74
N ASN A 329 -9.42 -9.16 5.23
CA ASN A 329 -9.54 -7.86 4.55
C ASN A 329 -8.25 -7.03 4.67
N SER A 330 -7.23 -7.45 3.93
CA SER A 330 -5.86 -6.91 4.02
C SER A 330 -5.47 -5.94 2.90
N GLY A 331 -6.38 -5.65 1.96
CA GLY A 331 -6.10 -4.80 0.81
C GLY A 331 -5.06 -5.42 -0.14
N HIS A 332 -3.78 -5.15 0.08
CA HIS A 332 -2.71 -5.55 -0.82
C HIS A 332 -2.32 -7.03 -0.73
N TYR A 333 -2.47 -7.73 0.39
CA TYR A 333 -2.05 -9.14 0.50
C TYR A 333 -3.07 -10.14 -0.05
N ARG A 334 -4.37 -9.78 -0.04
CA ARG A 334 -5.50 -10.60 -0.51
C ARG A 334 -5.36 -12.11 -0.20
N PRO A 335 -5.31 -12.51 1.09
CA PRO A 335 -5.24 -13.90 1.49
C PRO A 335 -6.30 -14.75 0.80
N GLN A 336 -5.94 -15.99 0.47
CA GLN A 336 -6.92 -17.01 0.19
C GLN A 336 -7.50 -17.55 1.52
N PRO A 337 -8.71 -18.15 1.52
CA PRO A 337 -9.34 -18.68 2.72
C PRO A 337 -8.46 -19.62 3.54
N ILE A 338 -7.57 -20.40 2.90
CA ILE A 338 -6.64 -21.31 3.59
C ILE A 338 -5.66 -20.58 4.52
N HIS A 339 -5.23 -19.37 4.16
CA HIS A 339 -4.32 -18.57 4.99
C HIS A 339 -5.03 -18.02 6.22
N LEU A 340 -6.30 -17.59 6.07
CA LEU A 340 -7.15 -17.19 7.17
C LEU A 340 -7.45 -18.37 8.09
N GLN A 341 -7.77 -19.53 7.53
CA GLN A 341 -7.97 -20.78 8.28
C GLN A 341 -6.74 -21.10 9.14
N ASN A 342 -5.55 -21.11 8.54
CA ASN A 342 -4.32 -21.43 9.27
C ASN A 342 -4.06 -20.44 10.41
N PHE A 343 -4.38 -19.16 10.22
CA PHE A 343 -4.27 -18.17 11.29
C PHE A 343 -5.31 -18.39 12.39
N ALA A 344 -6.55 -18.71 12.04
CA ALA A 344 -7.59 -19.08 13.01
C ALA A 344 -7.14 -20.28 13.86
N ARG A 345 -6.66 -21.36 13.24
CA ARG A 345 -6.14 -22.53 13.98
C ARG A 345 -4.98 -22.17 14.91
N PHE A 346 -4.08 -21.28 14.46
CA PHE A 346 -2.98 -20.80 15.30
C PHE A 346 -3.49 -20.05 16.53
N LEU A 347 -4.51 -19.19 16.39
CA LEU A 347 -5.12 -18.46 17.53
C LEU A 347 -5.90 -19.40 18.46
N ASP A 348 -6.61 -20.38 17.91
CA ASP A 348 -7.34 -21.39 18.68
C ASP A 348 -6.40 -22.21 19.58
N GLN A 349 -5.25 -22.63 19.04
CA GLN A 349 -4.19 -23.29 19.81
C GLN A 349 -3.60 -22.42 20.93
N LYS A 350 -3.84 -21.11 20.93
CA LYS A 350 -3.44 -20.18 22.00
C LYS A 350 -4.56 -19.93 23.02
N GLY A 351 -5.76 -20.49 22.84
CA GLY A 351 -6.89 -20.31 23.76
C GLY A 351 -7.46 -18.89 23.80
N VAL A 352 -7.16 -18.06 22.79
CA VAL A 352 -7.52 -16.63 22.83
C VAL A 352 -8.90 -16.32 22.25
N PHE A 353 -9.54 -17.25 21.53
CA PHE A 353 -10.90 -17.03 21.05
C PHE A 353 -11.91 -17.06 22.19
N VAL A 354 -12.93 -16.21 22.08
CA VAL A 354 -14.18 -16.42 22.82
C VAL A 354 -15.05 -17.44 22.08
N ALA A 355 -16.01 -18.06 22.78
CA ALA A 355 -16.88 -19.08 22.19
C ALA A 355 -17.68 -18.56 20.98
N GLU A 356 -18.07 -17.28 21.00
CA GLU A 356 -18.86 -16.64 19.95
C GLU A 356 -18.00 -15.95 18.88
N ALA A 357 -16.69 -16.21 18.86
CA ALA A 357 -15.79 -15.55 17.93
C ALA A 357 -16.15 -15.85 16.47
N LYS A 358 -16.05 -14.82 15.62
CA LYS A 358 -16.40 -14.92 14.20
C LYS A 358 -15.16 -14.90 13.31
N VAL A 359 -15.08 -15.86 12.39
CA VAL A 359 -14.07 -15.90 11.31
C VAL A 359 -14.78 -15.63 9.99
N CYS A 360 -14.47 -14.52 9.33
CA CYS A 360 -15.21 -14.06 8.15
C CYS A 360 -14.26 -13.79 6.96
N PRO A 361 -14.12 -14.72 6.00
CA PRO A 361 -13.38 -14.49 4.77
C PRO A 361 -14.12 -13.46 3.92
N HIS A 362 -13.56 -12.26 3.87
CA HIS A 362 -13.92 -11.21 2.94
C HIS A 362 -13.82 -11.68 1.48
N SER A 363 -12.85 -12.54 1.16
CA SER A 363 -12.67 -13.10 -0.19
C SER A 363 -13.87 -13.94 -0.68
N MET A 364 -14.81 -14.27 0.20
CA MET A 364 -15.96 -15.14 -0.07
C MET A 364 -17.32 -14.42 -0.03
N LYS A 365 -17.34 -13.09 0.24
CA LYS A 365 -18.59 -12.32 0.36
C LYS A 365 -19.45 -12.23 -0.92
N SER A 366 -18.90 -12.60 -2.08
CA SER A 366 -19.65 -12.65 -3.34
C SER A 366 -20.19 -14.05 -3.70
N ASP A 367 -19.99 -15.05 -2.85
CA ASP A 367 -20.44 -16.43 -3.08
C ASP A 367 -21.44 -16.86 -1.99
N PRO A 368 -22.74 -17.00 -2.32
CA PRO A 368 -23.77 -17.41 -1.35
C PRO A 368 -23.52 -18.77 -0.70
N VAL A 369 -22.76 -19.66 -1.35
CA VAL A 369 -22.43 -20.99 -0.82
C VAL A 369 -21.28 -20.90 0.18
N ALA A 370 -20.37 -19.95 -0.01
CA ALA A 370 -19.20 -19.78 0.85
C ALA A 370 -19.54 -19.19 2.23
N ASP A 371 -20.57 -18.34 2.34
CA ASP A 371 -21.01 -17.77 3.63
C ASP A 371 -21.59 -18.84 4.58
N TYR A 372 -22.22 -19.88 4.03
CA TYR A 372 -22.71 -21.05 4.77
C TYR A 372 -21.57 -22.02 5.17
N LEU A 373 -20.66 -22.32 4.25
CA LEU A 373 -19.52 -23.22 4.51
C LEU A 373 -18.51 -22.62 5.51
N THR A 374 -18.34 -21.29 5.49
CA THR A 374 -17.43 -20.60 6.41
C THR A 374 -17.86 -20.74 7.87
N ARG A 375 -19.16 -20.61 8.15
CA ARG A 375 -19.69 -20.70 9.52
C ARG A 375 -19.55 -22.11 10.11
N ASN A 376 -19.66 -23.16 9.29
CA ASN A 376 -19.72 -24.54 9.79
C ASN A 376 -18.40 -25.33 9.60
N LEU A 377 -17.67 -25.21 8.47
CA LEU A 377 -16.49 -26.06 8.20
C LEU A 377 -15.16 -25.55 8.78
N LEU A 378 -15.02 -24.26 9.05
CA LEU A 378 -13.78 -23.69 9.60
C LEU A 378 -13.55 -24.07 11.07
N LEU A 379 -14.63 -24.32 11.81
CA LEU A 379 -14.60 -24.73 13.21
C LEU A 379 -14.83 -26.24 13.40
N GLU A 380 -15.69 -26.90 12.59
CA GLU A 380 -15.93 -28.35 12.71
C GLU A 380 -14.74 -29.24 12.26
N SER A 381 -13.74 -28.68 11.59
CA SER A 381 -12.50 -29.39 11.20
C SER A 381 -11.33 -29.21 12.17
N LEU A 382 -11.55 -28.54 13.30
CA LEU A 382 -10.62 -28.54 14.43
C LEU A 382 -11.01 -29.70 15.36
N PRO A 383 -10.24 -30.80 15.42
CA PRO A 383 -10.56 -31.88 16.35
C PRO A 383 -10.40 -31.36 17.78
N ALA A 384 -11.51 -31.18 18.48
CA ALA A 384 -11.52 -31.03 19.92
C ALA A 384 -11.13 -32.38 20.54
N THR A 385 -9.90 -32.48 21.07
CA THR A 385 -9.38 -33.58 21.92
C THR A 385 -9.24 -34.99 21.29
N PRO A 386 -8.39 -35.88 21.87
CA PRO A 386 -7.83 -37.03 21.14
C PRO A 386 -8.68 -38.31 21.20
N LEU A 387 -8.62 -39.10 20.10
CA LEU A 387 -9.16 -40.46 19.86
C LEU A 387 -10.70 -40.50 19.59
N THR A 388 -11.28 -41.18 18.59
CA THR A 388 -10.90 -42.32 17.74
C THR A 388 -11.74 -42.25 16.45
N VAL A 389 -11.14 -42.52 15.28
CA VAL A 389 -11.79 -42.42 13.95
C VAL A 389 -12.78 -43.58 13.73
N GLY A 390 -13.99 -43.30 13.23
CA GLY A 390 -14.86 -44.38 12.75
C GLY A 390 -16.20 -44.01 12.11
N ALA A 391 -17.00 -43.10 12.68
CA ALA A 391 -18.43 -43.06 12.33
C ALA A 391 -18.91 -41.86 11.48
N ALA A 392 -18.22 -40.71 11.53
CA ALA A 392 -18.75 -39.47 10.93
C ALA A 392 -18.57 -39.37 9.40
N PHE A 393 -17.60 -40.08 8.82
CA PHE A 393 -17.27 -39.95 7.39
C PHE A 393 -18.23 -40.72 6.46
N SER A 394 -18.84 -41.81 6.93
CA SER A 394 -19.73 -42.65 6.11
C SER A 394 -21.13 -42.07 5.90
N LYS A 395 -21.54 -41.08 6.70
CA LYS A 395 -22.88 -40.46 6.55
C LYS A 395 -22.90 -39.39 5.46
N ALA A 396 -21.83 -38.60 5.34
CA ALA A 396 -21.72 -37.51 4.36
C ALA A 396 -21.60 -37.99 2.90
N ILE A 397 -21.12 -39.21 2.65
CA ILE A 397 -20.95 -39.76 1.29
C ILE A 397 -22.28 -40.26 0.70
N LYS A 398 -23.30 -40.58 1.52
CA LYS A 398 -24.57 -41.15 1.04
C LYS A 398 -25.55 -40.11 0.45
N GLU A 399 -25.31 -38.83 0.64
CA GLU A 399 -26.24 -37.76 0.24
C GLU A 399 -25.72 -36.89 -0.93
N VAL A 400 -24.58 -37.27 -1.54
CA VAL A 400 -24.05 -36.56 -2.71
C VAL A 400 -24.76 -37.07 -3.99
N PRO A 401 -25.35 -36.18 -4.81
CA PRO A 401 -25.95 -36.57 -6.09
C PRO A 401 -24.94 -37.27 -7.01
N GLU A 402 -25.38 -38.30 -7.71
CA GLU A 402 -24.56 -39.22 -8.51
C GLU A 402 -23.65 -38.51 -9.56
N ALA A 403 -24.02 -37.31 -9.99
CA ALA A 403 -23.27 -36.47 -10.92
C ALA A 403 -21.96 -35.86 -10.38
N MET A 404 -21.68 -35.97 -9.07
CA MET A 404 -20.49 -35.39 -8.42
C MET A 404 -19.49 -36.43 -7.88
N LYS A 405 -19.66 -37.72 -8.18
CA LYS A 405 -18.66 -38.74 -7.83
C LYS A 405 -17.45 -38.66 -8.77
N VAL A 406 -16.50 -37.77 -8.48
CA VAL A 406 -15.19 -37.77 -9.14
C VAL A 406 -14.28 -38.77 -8.42
N SER A 407 -13.67 -39.67 -9.19
CA SER A 407 -12.70 -40.68 -8.75
C SER A 407 -11.61 -40.09 -7.86
N THR A 408 -11.66 -40.38 -6.56
CA THR A 408 -10.58 -40.05 -5.63
C THR A 408 -9.50 -41.12 -5.72
N THR A 409 -8.32 -40.71 -6.18
CA THR A 409 -7.06 -41.45 -6.01
C THR A 409 -6.78 -41.70 -4.52
N LYS A 410 -6.36 -42.93 -4.21
CA LYS A 410 -6.12 -43.46 -2.86
C LYS A 410 -4.97 -42.71 -2.16
N ALA A 411 -5.22 -42.17 -0.97
CA ALA A 411 -4.17 -41.73 -0.06
C ALA A 411 -3.80 -42.86 0.92
N CYS A 412 -2.50 -43.11 1.09
CA CYS A 412 -1.96 -44.14 1.98
C CYS A 412 -2.13 -43.73 3.46
N VAL A 413 -2.75 -44.60 4.27
CA VAL A 413 -3.25 -44.29 5.64
C VAL A 413 -2.26 -44.70 6.75
N CYS A 414 -0.95 -44.74 6.49
CA CYS A 414 0.04 -45.05 7.53
C CYS A 414 0.62 -43.76 8.15
N GLY A 415 -0.01 -43.26 9.22
CA GLY A 415 0.52 -42.15 10.02
C GLY A 415 1.88 -42.46 10.69
N LYS A 416 2.68 -41.40 10.88
CA LYS A 416 4.11 -41.29 11.35
C LYS A 416 5.08 -41.29 10.16
N TYR A 417 5.95 -40.28 9.94
CA TYR A 417 7.11 -39.90 10.75
C TYR A 417 7.61 -38.45 10.49
N THR A 418 8.24 -37.85 11.52
CA THR A 418 9.17 -36.71 11.44
C THR A 418 10.56 -37.13 10.95
N TRP A 419 11.28 -36.21 10.29
CA TRP A 419 12.47 -36.40 9.46
C TRP A 419 13.80 -36.45 10.23
N PHE A 420 14.74 -37.34 9.88
CA PHE A 420 16.21 -37.11 10.00
C PHE A 420 16.99 -38.04 9.05
N GLY A 421 18.09 -37.53 8.49
CA GLY A 421 18.72 -38.01 7.27
C GLY A 421 19.22 -39.46 7.24
N LYS A 422 18.79 -40.19 6.20
CA LYS A 422 19.55 -41.18 5.40
C LYS A 422 18.69 -41.56 4.16
N LYS A 423 19.32 -41.78 2.99
CA LYS A 423 18.63 -42.11 1.74
C LYS A 423 17.82 -43.42 1.88
N LEU A 424 16.52 -43.36 1.60
CA LEU A 424 15.65 -44.53 1.46
C LEU A 424 15.27 -44.74 -0.01
N GLY A 425 15.12 -46.01 -0.41
CA GLY A 425 14.77 -46.44 -1.77
C GLY A 425 13.36 -46.02 -2.22
N LYS A 426 13.03 -46.32 -3.48
CA LYS A 426 11.88 -45.76 -4.23
C LYS A 426 10.47 -46.07 -3.68
N ASN A 427 10.32 -47.02 -2.74
CA ASN A 427 9.03 -47.48 -2.24
C ASN A 427 8.98 -47.51 -0.70
N CYS A 428 7.78 -47.32 -0.14
CA CYS A 428 7.51 -47.43 1.30
C CYS A 428 7.80 -48.86 1.80
N PRO A 429 8.67 -49.06 2.80
CA PRO A 429 9.03 -50.40 3.27
C PRO A 429 7.91 -51.14 4.01
N LYS A 430 6.78 -50.47 4.33
CA LYS A 430 5.67 -51.09 5.08
C LYS A 430 4.48 -51.48 4.20
N CYS A 431 4.22 -50.77 3.11
CA CYS A 431 3.11 -51.06 2.19
C CYS A 431 3.54 -51.24 0.73
N GLY A 432 4.81 -51.02 0.39
CA GLY A 432 5.35 -51.20 -0.95
C GLY A 432 4.97 -50.10 -1.96
N GLU A 433 4.18 -49.10 -1.56
CA GLU A 433 3.75 -48.03 -2.47
C GLU A 433 4.91 -47.07 -2.84
N PRO A 434 4.95 -46.58 -4.09
CA PRO A 434 6.00 -45.67 -4.56
C PRO A 434 5.92 -44.29 -3.88
N ASP A 435 7.07 -43.68 -3.62
CA ASP A 435 7.19 -42.33 -3.05
C ASP A 435 6.54 -41.29 -3.98
N PRO A 436 5.48 -40.56 -3.55
CA PRO A 436 4.69 -39.68 -4.41
C PRO A 436 5.34 -38.30 -4.64
N ARG A 437 6.67 -38.22 -4.61
CA ARG A 437 7.42 -36.99 -4.91
C ARG A 437 7.11 -36.42 -6.30
#